data_AF-A0A080M0W2-F1
#
_entry.id   AF-A0A080M0W2-F1
#
_cell.length_a   1.000
_cell.length_b   1.000
_cell.length_c   1.000
_cell.angle_alpha   90.00
_cell.angle_beta   90.00
_cell.angle_gamma   90.00
#
_symmetry.space_group_name_H-M   'P 1'
#
loop_
_entity.id
_entity.type
_entity.pdbx_description
1 polymer ?
#
loop_
_entity_poly.entity_id
_entity_poly.type
_entity_poly.pdbx_seq_one_letter_code
_entity_poly.pdbx_strand_id
1 'polypeptide(L)'
;MKLTLEQAAARLGKSERQIRYLVHNGRLPAEKIGGRWLIDSDALTLSDGQREAVERKERQLRAAVEEGLGLPAASERSPRYSVRDLKGFQLALPLYRQTAACLGADHPATLALRRVLEELARGCHRFEHAEKAEAYRQARDAASAAVVELLLCTRPETDAVAVQIEQDLMAALAGLLRRLDHRRRQ
;
A
#
# COMPACT_ATOMS: atom_id res chain seq x y z
N MET A 1 -21.76 -25.88 4.26
CA MET A 1 -21.01 -27.17 4.30
C MET A 1 -20.25 -27.25 5.62
N LYS A 2 -20.35 -28.35 6.39
CA LYS A 2 -19.69 -28.44 7.72
C LYS A 2 -18.19 -28.77 7.57
N LEU A 3 -17.33 -27.91 8.10
CA LEU A 3 -15.86 -28.02 8.08
C LEU A 3 -15.31 -28.36 9.46
N THR A 4 -14.23 -29.13 9.51
CA THR A 4 -13.50 -29.38 10.77
C THR A 4 -12.73 -28.13 11.21
N LEU A 5 -12.27 -28.10 12.47
CA LEU A 5 -11.45 -26.99 12.99
C LEU A 5 -10.20 -26.74 12.14
N GLU A 6 -9.57 -27.82 11.65
CA GLU A 6 -8.38 -27.76 10.80
C GLU A 6 -8.69 -27.14 9.42
N GLN A 7 -9.79 -27.57 8.80
CA GLN A 7 -10.24 -27.01 7.52
C GLN A 7 -10.66 -25.54 7.66
N ALA A 8 -11.31 -25.17 8.76
CA ALA A 8 -11.66 -23.79 9.08
C ALA A 8 -10.41 -22.92 9.34
N ALA A 9 -9.39 -23.48 10.01
CA ALA A 9 -8.11 -22.82 10.25
C ALA A 9 -7.38 -22.51 8.94
N ALA A 10 -7.32 -23.48 8.03
CA ALA A 10 -6.75 -23.29 6.70
C ALA A 10 -7.50 -22.21 5.91
N ARG A 11 -8.83 -22.22 5.95
CA ARG A 11 -9.67 -21.26 5.21
C ARG A 11 -9.57 -19.83 5.74
N LEU A 12 -9.44 -19.64 7.07
CA LEU A 12 -9.32 -18.32 7.69
C LEU A 12 -7.87 -17.81 7.83
N GLY A 13 -6.87 -18.64 7.47
CA GLY A 13 -5.46 -18.32 7.66
C GLY A 13 -5.08 -18.14 9.14
N LYS A 14 -5.71 -18.90 10.04
CA LYS A 14 -5.49 -18.84 11.50
C LYS A 14 -4.98 -20.19 12.00
N SER A 15 -4.41 -20.23 13.20
CA SER A 15 -4.05 -21.51 13.82
C SER A 15 -5.28 -22.23 14.39
N GLU A 16 -5.24 -23.56 14.46
CA GLU A 16 -6.34 -24.36 15.04
C GLU A 16 -6.66 -23.93 16.48
N ARG A 17 -5.65 -23.52 17.25
CA ARG A 17 -5.80 -22.94 18.60
C ARG A 17 -6.65 -21.66 18.58
N GLN A 18 -6.43 -20.77 17.61
CA GLN A 18 -7.20 -19.55 17.46
C GLN A 18 -8.65 -19.83 17.04
N ILE A 19 -8.88 -20.81 16.16
CA ILE A 19 -10.24 -21.23 15.81
C ILE A 19 -10.96 -21.80 17.04
N ARG A 20 -10.29 -22.66 17.82
CA ARG A 20 -10.86 -23.22 19.06
C ARG A 20 -11.20 -22.13 20.08
N TYR A 21 -10.37 -21.10 20.19
CA TYR A 21 -10.63 -19.92 21.01
C TYR A 21 -11.85 -19.13 20.51
N LEU A 22 -12.00 -18.94 19.20
CA LEU A 22 -13.15 -18.24 18.61
C LEU A 22 -14.47 -19.00 18.81
N VAL A 23 -14.43 -20.33 18.73
CA VAL A 23 -15.56 -21.20 19.04
C VAL A 23 -15.93 -21.11 20.51
N HIS A 24 -14.95 -21.18 21.42
CA HIS A 24 -15.20 -21.16 22.86
C HIS A 24 -15.78 -19.83 23.35
N ASN A 25 -15.37 -18.71 22.72
CA ASN A 25 -15.88 -17.37 23.06
C ASN A 25 -17.12 -16.97 22.25
N GLY A 26 -17.77 -17.91 21.56
CA GLY A 26 -19.03 -17.70 20.83
C GLY A 26 -18.92 -16.81 19.59
N ARG A 27 -17.71 -16.47 19.14
CA ARG A 27 -17.47 -15.63 17.95
C ARG A 27 -17.54 -16.40 16.64
N LEU A 28 -17.53 -17.73 16.70
CA LEU A 28 -17.67 -18.59 15.54
C LEU A 28 -18.65 -19.72 15.88
N PRO A 29 -19.79 -19.81 15.16
CA PRO A 29 -20.77 -20.85 15.43
C PRO A 29 -20.20 -22.22 15.05
N ALA A 30 -20.17 -23.14 16.01
CA ALA A 30 -19.72 -24.51 15.79
C ALA A 30 -20.60 -25.50 16.56
N GLU A 31 -20.76 -26.69 15.99
CA GLU A 31 -21.52 -27.79 16.55
C GLU A 31 -20.61 -28.98 16.85
N LYS A 32 -20.82 -29.66 17.98
CA LYS A 32 -20.01 -30.81 18.36
C LYS A 32 -20.74 -32.10 17.98
N ILE A 33 -20.27 -32.78 16.94
CA ILE A 33 -20.84 -34.04 16.44
C ILE A 33 -19.78 -35.14 16.56
N GLY A 34 -20.12 -36.25 17.23
CA GLY A 34 -19.22 -37.40 17.38
C GLY A 34 -17.88 -37.06 18.04
N GLY A 35 -17.86 -36.13 18.98
CA GLY A 35 -16.64 -35.68 19.67
C GLY A 35 -15.79 -34.65 18.90
N ARG A 36 -16.16 -34.28 17.67
CA ARG A 36 -15.45 -33.30 16.84
C ARG A 36 -16.26 -32.01 16.69
N TRP A 37 -15.58 -30.87 16.70
CA TRP A 37 -16.19 -29.58 16.42
C TRP A 37 -16.25 -29.34 14.91
N LEU A 38 -17.45 -28.99 14.43
CA LEU A 38 -17.76 -28.72 13.04
C LEU A 38 -18.32 -27.31 12.92
N ILE A 39 -17.79 -26.52 11.99
CA ILE A 39 -18.17 -25.13 11.72
C ILE A 39 -18.85 -25.07 10.36
N ASP A 40 -19.93 -24.30 10.22
CA ASP A 40 -20.51 -24.11 8.90
C ASP A 40 -19.61 -23.21 8.04
N SER A 41 -19.32 -23.65 6.81
CA SER A 41 -18.50 -22.93 5.86
C SER A 41 -19.05 -21.55 5.54
N ASP A 42 -20.36 -21.36 5.63
CA ASP A 42 -21.01 -20.08 5.29
C ASP A 42 -20.84 -19.04 6.41
N ALA A 43 -20.52 -19.49 7.63
CA ALA A 43 -20.16 -18.62 8.75
C ALA A 43 -18.69 -18.14 8.69
N LEU A 44 -17.89 -18.68 7.77
CA LEU A 44 -16.47 -18.33 7.57
C LEU A 44 -16.33 -17.25 6.49
N THR A 45 -16.93 -16.08 6.73
CA THR A 45 -16.75 -14.92 5.86
C THR A 45 -15.38 -14.27 6.14
N LEU A 46 -14.53 -14.21 5.12
CA LEU A 46 -13.29 -13.45 5.18
C LEU A 46 -13.62 -11.95 5.24
N SER A 47 -12.96 -11.19 6.12
CA SER A 47 -13.05 -9.73 6.07
C SER A 47 -12.43 -9.17 4.78
N ASP A 48 -12.78 -7.95 4.36
CA ASP A 48 -12.24 -7.33 3.14
C ASP A 48 -10.71 -7.34 3.11
N GLY A 49 -10.06 -6.98 4.23
CA GLY A 49 -8.60 -7.02 4.34
C GLY A 49 -8.01 -8.44 4.29
N GLN A 50 -8.75 -9.47 4.68
CA GLN A 50 -8.35 -10.87 4.54
C GLN A 50 -8.51 -11.37 3.10
N ARG A 51 -9.57 -10.96 2.38
CA ARG A 51 -9.72 -11.27 0.95
C ARG A 51 -8.58 -10.69 0.15
N GLU A 52 -8.25 -9.41 0.37
CA GLU A 52 -7.12 -8.76 -0.30
C GLU A 52 -5.79 -9.44 0.00
N ALA A 53 -5.57 -9.90 1.24
CA ALA A 53 -4.36 -10.61 1.62
C ALA A 53 -4.25 -11.98 0.94
N VAL A 54 -5.37 -12.71 0.83
CA VAL A 54 -5.45 -14.00 0.11
C VAL A 54 -5.18 -13.77 -1.38
N GLU A 55 -5.83 -12.79 -2.01
CA GLU A 55 -5.61 -12.45 -3.41
C GLU A 55 -4.16 -12.05 -3.69
N ARG A 56 -3.54 -11.25 -2.81
CA ARG A 56 -2.12 -10.90 -2.94
C ARG A 56 -1.22 -12.14 -2.86
N LYS A 57 -1.49 -13.03 -1.91
CA LYS A 57 -0.71 -14.26 -1.72
C LYS A 57 -0.91 -15.24 -2.88
N GLU A 58 -2.12 -15.35 -3.39
CA GLU A 58 -2.45 -16.16 -4.55
C GLU A 58 -1.76 -15.65 -5.82
N ARG A 59 -1.80 -14.32 -6.05
CA ARG A 59 -1.03 -13.69 -7.13
C ARG A 59 0.47 -13.94 -6.99
N GLN A 60 1.01 -13.85 -5.77
CA GLN A 60 2.44 -14.09 -5.51
C GLN A 60 2.83 -15.57 -5.73
N LEU A 61 2.00 -16.51 -5.28
CA LEU A 61 2.23 -17.94 -5.46
C LEU A 61 2.15 -18.33 -6.93
N ARG A 62 1.14 -17.81 -7.63
CA ARG A 62 0.98 -18.02 -9.07
C ARG A 62 2.17 -17.48 -9.85
N ALA A 63 2.65 -16.29 -9.51
CA ALA A 63 3.85 -15.72 -10.12
C ALA A 63 5.11 -16.59 -9.90
N ALA A 64 5.30 -17.12 -8.68
CA ALA A 64 6.43 -17.98 -8.37
C ALA A 64 6.36 -19.36 -9.07
N VAL A 65 5.15 -19.92 -9.23
CA VAL A 65 4.93 -21.17 -9.95
C VAL A 65 5.16 -20.98 -11.45
N GLU A 66 4.67 -19.87 -12.02
CA GLU A 66 4.88 -19.52 -13.43
C GLU A 66 6.37 -19.25 -13.73
N GLU A 67 7.11 -18.64 -12.79
CA GLU A 67 8.57 -18.48 -12.85
C GLU A 67 9.32 -19.82 -12.84
N GLY A 68 8.92 -20.75 -11.96
CA GLY A 68 9.57 -22.07 -11.85
C GLY A 68 9.28 -23.02 -13.01
N LEU A 69 8.15 -22.84 -13.71
CA LEU A 69 7.73 -23.70 -14.82
C LEU A 69 8.20 -23.22 -16.20
N GLY A 70 8.80 -22.02 -16.31
CA GLY A 70 9.35 -21.51 -17.57
C GLY A 70 8.32 -21.37 -18.70
N LEU A 71 7.03 -21.28 -18.37
CA LEU A 71 5.96 -21.11 -19.35
C LEU A 71 6.05 -19.69 -19.93
N PRO A 72 6.03 -19.52 -21.27
CA PRO A 72 5.98 -18.20 -21.85
C PRO A 72 4.62 -17.58 -21.54
N ALA A 73 4.56 -16.75 -20.52
CA ALA A 73 3.42 -15.88 -20.28
C ALA A 73 3.13 -15.13 -21.57
N ALA A 74 1.90 -15.27 -22.08
CA ALA A 74 1.40 -14.52 -23.22
C ALA A 74 1.84 -13.06 -23.06
N SER A 75 2.45 -12.51 -24.11
CA SER A 75 3.15 -11.24 -24.05
C SER A 75 2.31 -10.17 -23.36
N GLU A 76 2.81 -9.66 -22.25
CA GLU A 76 2.98 -8.23 -22.03
C GLU A 76 3.92 -8.09 -20.84
N ARG A 77 5.09 -7.49 -21.10
CA ARG A 77 6.13 -7.17 -20.12
C ARG A 77 5.45 -6.72 -18.84
N SER A 78 5.74 -7.38 -17.71
CA SER A 78 5.41 -6.90 -16.37
C SER A 78 5.53 -5.38 -16.38
N PRO A 79 4.45 -4.61 -16.12
CA PRO A 79 4.41 -3.20 -16.47
C PRO A 79 5.66 -2.55 -15.92
N ARG A 80 6.49 -2.02 -16.83
CA ARG A 80 7.70 -1.29 -16.48
C ARG A 80 7.24 -0.20 -15.53
N TYR A 81 7.56 -0.33 -14.24
CA TYR A 81 7.20 0.54 -13.12
C TYR A 81 6.30 1.72 -13.51
N SER A 82 4.99 1.66 -13.23
CA SER A 82 4.16 2.84 -13.41
C SER A 82 4.42 3.82 -12.27
N VAL A 83 4.51 5.11 -12.59
CA VAL A 83 4.54 6.14 -11.54
C VAL A 83 3.29 6.08 -10.66
N ARG A 84 2.16 5.58 -11.19
CA ARG A 84 0.90 5.39 -10.46
C ARG A 84 0.98 4.33 -9.36
N ASP A 85 1.96 3.44 -9.42
CA ASP A 85 2.18 2.39 -8.41
C ASP A 85 3.04 2.89 -7.24
N LEU A 86 3.68 4.06 -7.39
CA LEU A 86 4.44 4.65 -6.30
C LEU A 86 3.49 5.18 -5.23
N LYS A 87 3.60 4.65 -4.01
CA LYS A 87 2.82 5.13 -2.85
C LYS A 87 2.94 6.64 -2.64
N GLY A 88 4.14 7.21 -2.85
CA GLY A 88 4.34 8.66 -2.79
C GLY A 88 3.50 9.42 -3.82
N PHE A 89 3.34 8.88 -5.04
CA PHE A 89 2.54 9.50 -6.09
C PHE A 89 1.03 9.38 -5.81
N GLN A 90 0.60 8.23 -5.31
CA GLN A 90 -0.79 8.00 -4.89
C GLN A 90 -1.23 8.93 -3.76
N LEU A 91 -0.31 9.32 -2.87
CA LEU A 91 -0.56 10.29 -1.79
C LEU A 91 -0.45 11.74 -2.28
N ALA A 92 0.57 12.08 -3.08
CA ALA A 92 0.78 13.45 -3.53
C ALA A 92 -0.30 13.96 -4.50
N LEU A 93 -0.88 13.09 -5.34
CA LEU A 93 -1.87 13.49 -6.33
C LEU A 93 -3.19 14.05 -5.72
N PRO A 94 -3.84 13.40 -4.75
CA PRO A 94 -5.02 13.97 -4.09
C PRO A 94 -4.67 15.25 -3.32
N LEU A 95 -3.52 15.32 -2.65
CA LEU A 95 -3.06 16.52 -1.95
C LEU A 95 -2.89 17.71 -2.92
N TYR A 96 -2.30 17.47 -4.10
CA TYR A 96 -2.20 18.48 -5.16
C TYR A 96 -3.57 18.98 -5.60
N ARG A 97 -4.51 18.07 -5.89
CA ARG A 97 -5.86 18.43 -6.35
C ARG A 97 -6.62 19.23 -5.29
N GLN A 98 -6.53 18.83 -4.03
CA GLN A 98 -7.15 19.55 -2.91
C GLN A 98 -6.55 20.95 -2.76
N THR A 99 -5.23 21.06 -2.78
CA THR A 99 -4.53 22.34 -2.63
C THR A 99 -4.85 23.28 -3.80
N ALA A 100 -4.84 22.77 -5.04
CA ALA A 100 -5.23 23.51 -6.24
C ALA A 100 -6.68 24.01 -6.16
N ALA A 101 -7.60 23.23 -5.60
CA ALA A 101 -9.00 23.64 -5.42
C ALA A 101 -9.15 24.72 -4.34
N CYS A 102 -8.41 24.64 -3.24
CA CYS A 102 -8.51 25.58 -2.12
C CYS A 102 -7.75 26.90 -2.32
N LEU A 103 -6.59 26.85 -2.98
CA LEU A 103 -5.64 27.97 -3.09
C LEU A 103 -5.36 28.42 -4.53
N GLY A 104 -5.77 27.64 -5.53
CA GLY A 104 -5.50 27.90 -6.94
C GLY A 104 -4.25 27.18 -7.47
N ALA A 105 -4.18 27.07 -8.80
CA ALA A 105 -3.12 26.32 -9.50
C ALA A 105 -1.73 26.96 -9.37
N ASP A 106 -1.68 28.29 -9.29
CA ASP A 106 -0.44 29.08 -9.26
C ASP A 106 0.08 29.35 -7.85
N HIS A 107 -0.64 28.90 -6.82
CA HIS A 107 -0.21 29.08 -5.44
C HIS A 107 1.11 28.32 -5.19
N PRO A 108 2.09 28.91 -4.46
CA PRO A 108 3.37 28.27 -4.19
C PRO A 108 3.27 26.84 -3.64
N ALA A 109 2.34 26.59 -2.70
CA ALA A 109 2.07 25.24 -2.20
C ALA A 109 1.64 24.24 -3.29
N THR A 110 0.76 24.67 -4.21
CA THR A 110 0.28 23.86 -5.33
C THR A 110 1.41 23.57 -6.31
N LEU A 111 2.26 24.56 -6.60
CA LEU A 111 3.44 24.41 -7.45
C LEU A 111 4.48 23.46 -6.83
N ALA A 112 4.70 23.55 -5.51
CA ALA A 112 5.58 22.65 -4.78
C ALA A 112 5.07 21.19 -4.84
N LEU A 113 3.77 20.95 -4.63
CA LEU A 113 3.16 19.62 -4.78
C LEU A 113 3.21 19.10 -6.21
N ARG A 114 3.04 19.97 -7.22
CA ARG A 114 3.28 19.61 -8.62
C ARG A 114 4.72 19.16 -8.83
N ARG A 115 5.69 19.86 -8.24
CA ARG A 115 7.10 19.49 -8.32
C ARG A 115 7.37 18.12 -7.68
N VAL A 116 6.70 17.79 -6.57
CA VAL A 116 6.76 16.43 -5.99
C VAL A 116 6.35 15.37 -7.02
N LEU A 117 5.23 15.57 -7.71
CA LEU A 117 4.73 14.63 -8.72
C LEU A 117 5.70 14.50 -9.90
N GLU A 118 6.28 15.62 -10.36
CA GLU A 118 7.26 15.65 -11.45
C GLU A 118 8.54 14.88 -11.08
N GLU A 119 9.06 15.09 -9.87
CA GLU A 119 10.27 14.39 -9.41
C GLU A 119 10.04 12.91 -9.14
N LEU A 120 8.87 12.54 -8.61
CA LEU A 120 8.47 11.14 -8.50
C LEU A 120 8.38 10.46 -9.86
N ALA A 121 7.81 11.14 -10.86
CA ALA A 121 7.77 10.65 -12.23
C ALA A 121 9.17 10.52 -12.82
N ARG A 122 10.05 11.51 -12.64
CA ARG A 122 11.45 11.43 -13.08
C ARG A 122 12.15 10.23 -12.46
N GLY A 123 12.17 10.13 -11.13
CA GLY A 123 12.84 9.04 -10.43
C GLY A 123 12.25 7.66 -10.74
N CYS A 124 10.95 7.56 -11.02
CA CYS A 124 10.33 6.31 -11.47
C CYS A 124 10.98 5.76 -12.74
N HIS A 125 11.28 6.66 -13.69
CA HIS A 125 11.78 6.31 -15.02
C HIS A 125 13.31 6.43 -15.17
N ARG A 126 14.03 6.97 -14.18
CA ARG A 126 15.50 6.98 -14.18
C ARG A 126 16.05 5.55 -14.04
N PHE A 127 17.04 5.26 -14.89
CA PHE A 127 17.76 4.00 -14.89
C PHE A 127 18.81 3.96 -13.78
N GLU A 128 19.60 5.02 -13.64
CA GLU A 128 20.69 5.09 -12.67
C GLU A 128 20.18 5.27 -11.24
N HIS A 129 20.72 4.46 -10.31
CA HIS A 129 20.34 4.51 -8.90
C HIS A 129 20.63 5.86 -8.25
N ALA A 130 21.75 6.50 -8.60
CA ALA A 130 22.13 7.80 -8.05
C ALA A 130 21.15 8.90 -8.48
N GLU A 131 20.85 9.00 -9.78
CA GLU A 131 19.87 9.94 -10.32
C GLU A 131 18.47 9.70 -9.76
N LYS A 132 18.09 8.43 -9.58
CA LYS A 132 16.81 8.05 -9.00
C LYS A 132 16.68 8.47 -7.54
N ALA A 133 17.72 8.24 -6.75
CA ALA A 133 17.77 8.68 -5.36
C ALA A 133 17.74 10.21 -5.26
N GLU A 134 18.42 10.89 -6.17
CA GLU A 134 18.42 12.36 -6.25
C GLU A 134 17.02 12.92 -6.56
N ALA A 135 16.33 12.37 -7.57
CA ALA A 135 14.96 12.76 -7.86
C ALA A 135 14.03 12.56 -6.65
N TYR A 136 14.18 11.45 -5.90
CA TYR A 136 13.37 11.22 -4.70
C TYR A 136 13.74 12.12 -3.51
N ARG A 137 14.99 12.63 -3.44
CA ARG A 137 15.36 13.69 -2.49
C ARG A 137 14.70 15.01 -2.88
N GLN A 138 14.76 15.39 -4.15
CA GLN A 138 14.11 16.61 -4.64
C GLN A 138 12.59 16.57 -4.44
N ALA A 139 11.96 15.40 -4.63
CA ALA A 139 10.55 15.21 -4.29
C ALA A 139 10.27 15.46 -2.80
N ARG A 140 11.18 15.04 -1.91
CA ARG A 140 11.05 15.26 -0.47
C ARG A 140 11.23 16.73 -0.10
N ASP A 141 12.21 17.41 -0.70
CA ASP A 141 12.46 18.83 -0.46
C ASP A 141 11.29 19.69 -0.95
N ALA A 142 10.72 19.36 -2.11
CA ALA A 142 9.51 20.00 -2.61
C ALA A 142 8.30 19.76 -1.68
N ALA A 143 8.17 18.58 -1.07
CA ALA A 143 7.13 18.33 -0.08
C ALA A 143 7.32 19.18 1.19
N SER A 144 8.56 19.35 1.66
CA SER A 144 8.88 20.28 2.76
C SER A 144 8.51 21.72 2.42
N ALA A 145 8.83 22.17 1.21
CA ALA A 145 8.47 23.51 0.75
C ALA A 145 6.94 23.69 0.72
N ALA A 146 6.19 22.69 0.26
CA ALA A 146 4.74 22.72 0.28
C ALA A 146 4.17 22.90 1.70
N VAL A 147 4.74 22.23 2.70
CA VAL A 147 4.33 22.38 4.11
C VAL A 147 4.52 23.83 4.57
N VAL A 148 5.67 24.44 4.29
CA VAL A 148 5.94 25.84 4.65
C VAL A 148 4.88 26.76 4.03
N GLU A 149 4.64 26.63 2.73
CA GLU A 149 3.67 27.47 2.01
C GLU A 149 2.23 27.28 2.51
N LEU A 150 1.86 26.08 2.93
CA LEU A 150 0.54 25.82 3.53
C LEU A 150 0.39 26.47 4.90
N LEU A 151 1.43 26.41 5.74
CA LEU A 151 1.42 27.01 7.08
C LEU A 151 1.41 28.55 7.02
N LEU A 152 2.01 29.14 5.98
CA LEU A 152 1.95 30.59 5.74
C LEU A 152 0.53 31.10 5.43
N CYS A 153 -0.37 30.23 4.94
CA CYS A 153 -1.75 30.61 4.62
C CYS A 153 -2.64 30.81 5.86
N THR A 154 -2.28 30.21 7.01
CA THR A 154 -3.03 30.30 8.29
C THR A 154 -4.53 29.94 8.16
N ARG A 155 -4.87 28.90 7.37
CA ARG A 155 -6.25 28.40 7.22
C ARG A 155 -6.37 26.99 7.82
N PRO A 156 -7.49 26.64 8.49
CA PRO A 156 -7.66 25.29 9.05
C PRO A 156 -7.57 24.17 8.00
N GLU A 157 -8.06 24.45 6.79
CA GLU A 157 -7.99 23.52 5.65
C GLU A 157 -6.54 23.27 5.20
N THR A 158 -5.68 24.30 5.22
CA THR A 158 -4.27 24.16 4.82
C THR A 158 -3.45 23.45 5.89
N ASP A 159 -3.80 23.64 7.17
CA ASP A 159 -3.15 22.95 8.29
C ASP A 159 -3.39 21.43 8.23
N ALA A 160 -4.62 21.01 7.90
CA ALA A 160 -4.92 19.59 7.72
C ALA A 160 -4.12 18.95 6.58
N VAL A 161 -3.94 19.68 5.46
CA VAL A 161 -3.11 19.23 4.33
C VAL A 161 -1.64 19.17 4.73
N ALA A 162 -1.14 20.16 5.48
CA ALA A 162 0.24 20.17 5.98
C ALA A 162 0.53 18.94 6.86
N VAL A 163 -0.37 18.62 7.80
CA VAL A 163 -0.25 17.41 8.63
C VAL A 163 -0.22 16.14 7.78
N GLN A 164 -1.08 16.01 6.77
CA GLN A 164 -1.07 14.84 5.89
C GLN A 164 0.25 14.71 5.10
N ILE A 165 0.83 15.82 4.65
CA ILE A 165 2.14 15.80 4.01
C ILE A 165 3.22 15.29 4.97
N GLU A 166 3.26 15.82 6.19
CA GLU A 166 4.27 15.47 7.19
C GLU A 166 4.16 14.01 7.67
N GLN A 167 2.95 13.52 7.90
CA GLN A 167 2.73 12.18 8.46
C GLN A 167 2.78 11.08 7.39
N ASP A 168 2.14 11.29 6.24
CA ASP A 168 1.96 10.22 5.26
C ASP A 168 2.91 10.33 4.08
N LEU A 169 2.97 11.51 3.43
CA LEU A 169 3.75 11.69 2.21
C LEU A 169 5.26 11.60 2.51
N MET A 170 5.73 12.30 3.55
CA MET A 170 7.14 12.26 3.96
C MET A 170 7.59 10.86 4.37
N ALA A 171 6.75 10.10 5.06
CA ALA A 171 7.03 8.71 5.41
C ALA A 171 7.14 7.82 4.16
N ALA A 172 6.25 8.00 3.18
CA ALA A 172 6.29 7.27 1.92
C ALA A 172 7.56 7.58 1.09
N LEU A 173 7.96 8.85 1.03
CA LEU A 173 9.20 9.29 0.36
C LEU A 173 10.45 8.76 1.08
N ALA A 174 10.48 8.79 2.41
CA ALA A 174 11.55 8.18 3.20
C ALA A 174 11.68 6.66 2.92
N GLY A 175 10.55 5.96 2.80
CA GLY A 175 10.52 4.54 2.45
C GLY A 175 11.11 4.25 1.06
N LEU A 176 10.90 5.13 0.08
CA LEU A 176 11.50 4.99 -1.25
C LEU A 176 13.03 5.11 -1.19
N LEU A 177 13.54 6.12 -0.49
CA LEU A 177 14.98 6.36 -0.33
C LEU A 177 15.67 5.20 0.40
N ARG A 178 15.11 4.74 1.53
CA ARG A 178 15.67 3.59 2.28
C ARG A 178 15.79 2.32 1.42
N ARG A 179 14.81 2.05 0.56
CA ARG A 179 14.86 0.88 -0.34
C ARG A 179 15.96 1.00 -1.39
N LEU A 180 16.23 2.20 -1.88
CA LEU A 180 17.34 2.44 -2.81
C LEU A 180 18.69 2.29 -2.12
N ASP A 181 18.83 2.83 -0.91
CA ASP A 181 20.07 2.70 -0.14
C ASP A 181 20.38 1.23 0.21
N HIS A 182 19.35 0.44 0.53
CA HIS A 182 19.54 -0.99 0.81
C HIS A 182 20.04 -1.75 -0.42
N ARG A 183 19.48 -1.48 -1.61
CA ARG A 183 19.93 -2.10 -2.87
C ARG A 183 21.35 -1.70 -3.27
N ARG A 184 21.83 -0.52 -2.87
CA ARG A 184 23.21 -0.07 -3.14
C ARG A 184 24.25 -0.81 -2.28
N ARG A 185 23.85 -1.33 -1.12
CA ARG A 185 24.73 -2.00 -0.16
C ARG A 185 24.80 -3.52 -0.35
N GLN A 186 23.92 -4.08 -1.16
CA GLN A 186 23.91 -5.49 -1.57
C GLN A 186 24.66 -5.64 -2.89
#